data_AF-A0A7W9SMJ7-F1
#
_entry.id   AF-A0A7W9SMJ7-F1
#
_cell.length_a   1.000
_cell.length_b   1.000
_cell.length_c   1.000
_cell.angle_alpha   90.00
_cell.angle_beta   90.00
_cell.angle_gamma   90.00
#
_symmetry.space_group_name_H-M   'P 1'
#
loop_
_entity.id
_entity.type
_entity.pdbx_description
1 polymer ?
#
loop_
_entity_poly.entity_id
_entity_poly.type
_entity_poly.pdbx_seq_one_letter_code
_entity_poly.pdbx_strand_id
1 'polypeptide(L)'
;MLQIGLGTSASPRPHSDQPSLFLDDDGYYWFLHPLFEQLAKETGQYIDLYGNAYFEGASLDALLEVLIQARQQIESQPTTWPVSVSIQIWPEYKEIFEDVNKAIFLERLNQWENLVVLARQQNLAIVCQGD
;
A
#
# COMPACT_ATOMS: atom_id res chain seq x y z
N MET A 1 9.09 6.30 4.05
CA MET A 1 10.15 5.35 3.66
C MET A 1 9.57 3.95 3.76
N LEU A 2 9.19 3.31 2.65
CA LEU A 2 8.66 1.93 2.68
C LEU A 2 9.73 0.99 3.26
N GLN A 3 9.52 0.52 4.50
CA GLN A 3 10.34 -0.52 5.09
C GLN A 3 9.69 -1.87 4.80
N ILE A 4 10.43 -2.77 4.17
CA ILE A 4 9.99 -4.17 4.01
C ILE A 4 10.68 -4.95 5.12
N GLY A 5 9.90 -5.35 6.12
CA GLY A 5 10.38 -6.25 7.16
C GLY A 5 10.36 -7.68 6.65
N LEU A 6 11.50 -8.23 6.24
CA LEU A 6 11.72 -9.67 6.29
C LEU A 6 12.30 -9.97 7.67
N GLY A 7 11.46 -10.51 8.56
CA GLY A 7 11.88 -10.87 9.91
C GLY A 7 12.97 -11.94 9.88
N THR A 8 14.23 -11.56 10.04
CA THR A 8 15.21 -12.38 10.76
C THR A 8 15.70 -11.55 11.95
N SER A 9 15.59 -12.14 13.14
CA SER A 9 15.59 -11.50 14.46
C SER A 9 16.65 -10.41 14.69
N ALA A 10 16.22 -9.18 15.06
CA ALA A 10 16.84 -8.29 16.06
C ALA A 10 16.22 -6.86 16.07
N SER A 11 14.92 -6.69 16.33
CA SER A 11 14.33 -5.38 16.69
C SER A 11 12.96 -5.50 17.37
N PRO A 12 12.52 -4.51 18.18
CA PRO A 12 11.48 -4.66 19.20
C PRO A 12 10.04 -4.40 18.69
N ARG A 13 9.73 -4.72 17.43
CA ARG A 13 8.35 -4.69 16.90
C ARG A 13 7.80 -6.12 16.85
N PRO A 14 6.49 -6.32 17.07
CA PRO A 14 5.96 -7.62 17.48
C PRO A 14 6.23 -8.73 16.46
N HIS A 15 6.57 -9.88 17.03
CA HIS A 15 6.68 -11.18 16.41
C HIS A 15 5.59 -11.44 15.37
N SER A 16 5.95 -11.46 14.09
CA SER A 16 5.31 -12.40 13.18
C SER A 16 6.34 -12.83 12.15
N ASP A 17 6.42 -14.13 11.87
CA ASP A 17 7.18 -14.67 10.74
C ASP A 17 6.52 -14.28 9.39
N GLN A 18 5.61 -13.30 9.39
CA GLN A 18 4.76 -12.93 8.28
C GLN A 18 5.32 -11.70 7.55
N PRO A 19 5.37 -11.73 6.21
CA PRO A 19 5.71 -10.57 5.41
C PRO A 19 4.82 -9.37 5.75
N SER A 20 5.45 -8.21 5.98
CA SER A 20 4.74 -6.97 6.38
C SER A 20 5.01 -5.81 5.43
N LEU A 21 3.97 -5.02 5.17
CA LEU A 21 4.02 -3.77 4.39
C LEU A 21 3.70 -2.59 5.31
N PHE A 22 4.47 -1.51 5.19
CA PHE A 22 4.25 -0.26 5.92
C PHE A 22 3.89 0.85 4.94
N LEU A 23 2.96 1.71 5.34
CA LEU A 23 2.54 2.86 4.55
C LEU A 23 2.86 4.14 5.30
N ASP A 24 3.23 5.16 4.54
CA ASP A 24 3.34 6.52 5.04
C ASP A 24 2.08 7.30 4.60
N ASP A 25 1.66 8.28 5.39
CA ASP A 25 0.67 9.28 4.99
C ASP A 25 1.29 10.22 3.93
N ASP A 26 1.38 9.74 2.68
CA ASP A 26 2.02 10.43 1.56
C ASP A 26 1.18 10.35 0.27
N GLY A 27 1.59 11.12 -0.74
CA GLY A 27 0.93 11.10 -2.06
C GLY A 27 0.83 9.73 -2.73
N TYR A 28 1.69 8.76 -2.36
CA TYR A 28 1.63 7.41 -2.91
C TYR A 28 0.48 6.62 -2.27
N TYR A 29 0.30 6.73 -0.95
CA TYR A 29 -0.86 6.14 -0.26
C TYR A 29 -2.17 6.71 -0.81
N TRP A 30 -2.30 8.03 -0.86
CA TRP A 30 -3.54 8.68 -1.30
C TRP A 30 -3.89 8.41 -2.76
N PHE A 31 -2.89 8.15 -3.62
CA PHE A 31 -3.14 7.70 -4.98
C PHE A 31 -3.78 6.30 -5.02
N LEU A 32 -3.34 5.38 -4.15
CA LEU A 32 -3.86 4.01 -4.08
C LEU A 32 -5.17 3.91 -3.27
N HIS A 33 -5.46 4.90 -2.44
CA HIS A 33 -6.60 4.89 -1.51
C HIS A 33 -7.93 4.46 -2.16
N PRO A 34 -8.35 4.97 -3.34
CA PRO A 34 -9.59 4.52 -3.99
C PRO A 34 -9.61 3.03 -4.33
N LEU A 35 -8.45 2.45 -4.68
CA LEU A 35 -8.32 1.02 -4.93
C LEU A 35 -8.39 0.21 -3.63
N PHE A 36 -7.86 0.75 -2.52
CA PHE A 36 -7.99 0.12 -1.20
C PHE A 36 -9.43 0.13 -0.70
N GLU A 37 -10.20 1.20 -0.95
CA GLU A 37 -11.63 1.21 -0.66
C GLU A 37 -12.40 0.15 -1.46
N GLN A 38 -12.02 -0.08 -2.71
CA GLN A 38 -12.62 -1.14 -3.53
C GLN A 38 -12.25 -2.53 -3.00
N LEU A 39 -10.97 -2.75 -2.66
CA LEU A 39 -10.50 -3.99 -2.06
C LEU A 39 -11.23 -4.31 -0.76
N ALA A 40 -11.48 -3.30 0.08
CA ALA A 40 -12.21 -3.45 1.33
C ALA A 40 -13.66 -3.87 1.13
N LYS A 41 -14.33 -3.37 0.08
CA LYS A 41 -15.70 -3.79 -0.26
C LYS A 41 -15.76 -5.26 -0.67
N GLU A 42 -14.70 -5.78 -1.27
CA GLU A 42 -14.62 -7.17 -1.73
C GLU A 42 -14.19 -8.14 -0.62
N THR A 43 -13.18 -7.75 0.17
CA THR A 43 -12.49 -8.65 1.10
C THR A 43 -12.85 -8.41 2.57
N GLY A 44 -13.45 -7.26 2.88
CA GLY A 44 -13.61 -6.78 4.25
C GLY A 44 -12.31 -6.27 4.90
N GLN A 45 -11.18 -6.31 4.20
CA GLN A 45 -9.87 -5.87 4.67
C GLN A 45 -9.53 -4.51 4.07
N TYR A 46 -9.27 -3.53 4.93
CA TYR A 46 -8.99 -2.16 4.51
C TYR A 46 -7.57 -1.78 4.87
N ILE A 47 -6.78 -1.42 3.85
CA ILE A 47 -5.41 -0.96 4.02
C ILE A 47 -5.45 0.48 4.55
N ASP A 48 -5.32 0.60 5.86
CA ASP A 48 -5.44 1.84 6.63
C ASP A 48 -4.07 2.31 7.13
N LEU A 49 -3.92 3.61 7.34
CA LEU A 49 -2.74 4.21 7.97
C LEU A 49 -2.67 3.94 9.47
N TYR A 50 -3.80 3.61 10.11
CA TYR A 50 -3.92 3.41 11.57
C TYR A 50 -4.40 2.02 11.98
N GLY A 51 -4.60 1.14 11.00
CA GLY A 51 -5.20 -0.18 11.19
C GLY A 51 -4.43 -1.26 10.44
N ASN A 52 -4.41 -2.47 11.00
CA ASN A 52 -3.81 -3.61 10.33
C ASN A 52 -4.82 -4.29 9.40
N ALA A 53 -4.38 -4.64 8.20
CA ALA A 53 -5.10 -5.48 7.27
C ALA A 53 -4.35 -6.78 7.02
N TYR A 54 -5.09 -7.89 6.95
CA TYR A 54 -4.52 -9.24 6.79
C TYR A 54 -5.03 -9.86 5.50
N PHE A 55 -4.11 -10.24 4.63
CA PHE A 55 -4.43 -10.85 3.33
C PHE A 55 -3.86 -12.26 3.23
N GLU A 56 -4.74 -13.24 3.08
CA GLU A 56 -4.43 -14.66 2.89
C GLU A 56 -5.43 -15.32 1.93
N GLY A 57 -5.03 -16.44 1.32
CA GLY A 57 -5.88 -17.20 0.40
C GLY A 57 -6.48 -16.31 -0.70
N ALA A 58 -7.82 -16.33 -0.84
CA ALA A 58 -8.52 -15.54 -1.86
C ALA A 58 -8.35 -14.02 -1.69
N SER A 59 -8.21 -13.52 -0.47
CA SER A 59 -7.99 -12.08 -0.24
C SER A 59 -6.59 -11.63 -0.68
N LEU A 60 -5.61 -12.53 -0.68
CA LEU A 60 -4.27 -12.29 -1.22
C LEU A 60 -4.28 -12.21 -2.76
N ASP A 61 -5.11 -13.03 -3.41
CA ASP A 61 -5.31 -12.96 -4.86
C ASP A 61 -6.00 -11.63 -5.25
N ALA A 62 -7.02 -11.20 -4.49
CA ALA A 62 -7.66 -9.89 -4.69
C ALA A 62 -6.68 -8.71 -4.51
N LEU A 63 -5.79 -8.79 -3.50
CA LEU A 63 -4.72 -7.80 -3.33
C LEU A 63 -3.80 -7.76 -4.57
N LEU A 64 -3.41 -8.90 -5.12
CA LEU A 64 -2.57 -8.94 -6.32
C LEU A 64 -3.24 -8.26 -7.52
N GLU A 65 -4.54 -8.49 -7.72
CA GLU A 65 -5.31 -7.83 -8.79
C GLU A 65 -5.34 -6.31 -8.62
N VAL A 66 -5.47 -5.83 -7.38
CA VAL A 66 -5.40 -4.39 -7.06
C VAL A 66 -4.02 -3.82 -7.40
N LEU A 67 -2.92 -4.53 -7.12
CA LEU A 67 -1.58 -4.08 -7.47
C LEU A 67 -1.37 -4.02 -9.00
N ILE A 68 -1.92 -4.98 -9.73
CA ILE A 68 -1.89 -4.96 -11.20
C ILE A 68 -2.66 -3.75 -11.75
N GLN A 69 -3.83 -3.45 -11.19
CA GLN A 69 -4.61 -2.27 -11.57
C GLN A 69 -3.86 -0.97 -11.24
N ALA A 70 -3.27 -0.89 -10.05
CA ALA A 70 -2.45 0.25 -9.63
C ALA A 70 -1.28 0.49 -10.60
N ARG A 71 -0.59 -0.58 -11.01
CA ARG A 71 0.50 -0.51 -12.01
C ARG A 71 0.03 0.13 -13.30
N GLN A 72 -1.08 -0.34 -13.86
CA GLN A 72 -1.63 0.19 -15.11
C GLN A 72 -1.96 1.69 -14.97
N GLN A 73 -2.54 2.10 -13.83
CA GLN A 73 -2.82 3.50 -13.56
C GLN A 73 -1.53 4.33 -13.48
N ILE A 74 -0.53 3.88 -12.73
CA ILE A 74 0.77 4.57 -12.57
C ILE A 74 1.52 4.68 -13.90
N GLU A 75 1.53 3.62 -14.71
CA GLU A 75 2.21 3.61 -16.01
C GLU A 75 1.65 4.66 -16.96
N SER A 76 0.34 4.96 -16.87
CA SER A 76 -0.34 5.98 -17.66
C SER A 76 -0.06 7.43 -17.25
N GLN A 77 0.53 7.66 -16.07
CA GLN A 77 0.80 9.00 -15.55
C GLN A 77 2.03 9.65 -16.22
N PRO A 78 2.30 10.96 -16.07
CA PRO A 78 3.59 11.54 -16.41
C PRO A 78 4.71 11.07 -15.45
N THR A 79 5.95 11.52 -15.67
CA THR A 79 7.09 11.18 -14.78
C THR A 79 6.87 11.61 -13.33
N THR A 80 6.22 12.77 -13.15
CA THR A 80 5.80 13.30 -11.86
C THR A 80 4.41 13.91 -12.01
N TRP A 81 3.52 13.70 -11.05
CA TRP A 81 2.19 14.33 -11.00
C TRP A 81 1.79 14.66 -9.57
N PRO A 82 0.93 15.69 -9.38
CA PRO A 82 0.38 16.00 -8.08
C PRO A 82 -0.75 15.03 -7.72
N VAL A 83 -0.79 14.59 -6.46
CA VAL A 83 -1.87 13.80 -5.86
C VAL A 83 -2.44 14.57 -4.69
N SER A 84 -3.77 14.67 -4.62
CA SER A 84 -4.47 15.31 -3.49
C SER A 84 -4.37 14.40 -2.27
N VAL A 85 -3.77 14.89 -1.20
CA VAL A 85 -3.52 14.13 0.05
C VAL A 85 -4.41 14.58 1.19
N SER A 86 -4.92 15.81 1.14
CA SER A 86 -5.74 16.35 2.22
C SER A 86 -6.54 17.56 1.76
N ILE A 87 -7.53 17.93 2.57
CA ILE A 87 -8.34 19.13 2.38
C ILE A 87 -8.24 19.96 3.65
N GLN A 88 -7.65 21.14 3.54
CA GLN A 88 -7.78 22.18 4.56
C GLN A 88 -9.17 22.82 4.40
N ILE A 89 -9.98 22.80 5.45
CA ILE A 89 -11.32 23.41 5.44
C ILE A 89 -11.39 24.75 6.19
N TRP A 90 -10.35 25.08 6.97
CA TRP A 90 -10.22 26.32 7.73
C TRP A 90 -8.73 26.72 7.82
N PRO A 91 -8.37 28.01 7.76
CA PRO A 91 -9.23 29.21 7.62
C PRO A 91 -9.89 29.35 6.25
N GLU A 92 -9.38 28.65 5.24
CA GLU A 92 -9.90 28.66 3.87
C GLU A 92 -9.89 27.24 3.30
N TYR A 93 -10.84 26.95 2.40
CA TYR A 93 -10.88 25.70 1.64
C TYR A 93 -9.68 25.62 0.71
N LYS A 94 -8.82 24.61 0.89
CA LYS A 94 -7.66 24.39 0.04
C LYS A 94 -7.33 22.90 -0.02
N GLU A 95 -7.21 22.37 -1.23
CA GLU A 95 -6.65 21.04 -1.45
C GLU A 95 -5.13 21.08 -1.32
N ILE A 96 -4.60 20.10 -0.60
CA ILE A 96 -3.18 19.90 -0.37
C ILE A 96 -2.73 18.79 -1.30
N PHE A 97 -1.68 19.06 -2.07
CA PHE A 97 -1.13 18.13 -3.05
C PHE A 97 0.32 17.78 -2.73
N GLU A 98 0.69 16.54 -3.05
CA GLU A 98 2.08 16.08 -3.06
C GLU A 98 2.45 15.55 -4.45
N ASP A 99 3.67 15.88 -4.89
CA ASP A 99 4.20 15.36 -6.13
C ASP A 99 4.72 13.93 -5.92
N VAL A 100 4.15 12.99 -6.66
CA VAL A 100 4.62 11.60 -6.72
C VAL A 100 5.46 11.38 -7.95
N ASN A 101 6.56 10.63 -7.80
CA ASN A 101 7.43 10.25 -8.90
C ASN A 101 7.13 8.83 -9.39
N LYS A 102 6.93 8.67 -10.70
CA LYS A 102 6.60 7.38 -11.34
C LYS A 102 7.60 6.28 -11.02
N ALA A 103 8.89 6.57 -11.17
CA ALA A 103 9.93 5.54 -11.02
C ALA A 103 9.98 5.02 -9.59
N ILE A 104 9.92 5.93 -8.61
CA ILE A 104 9.83 5.58 -7.19
C ILE A 104 8.55 4.78 -6.91
N PHE A 105 7.42 5.17 -7.51
CA PHE A 105 6.15 4.47 -7.31
C PHE A 105 6.21 3.04 -7.83
N LEU A 106 6.67 2.85 -9.07
CA LEU A 106 6.80 1.53 -9.69
C LEU A 106 7.81 0.65 -8.96
N GLU A 107 8.87 1.22 -8.39
CA GLU A 107 9.81 0.48 -7.54
C GLU A 107 9.12 -0.03 -6.26
N ARG A 108 8.39 0.83 -5.55
CA ARG A 108 7.61 0.44 -4.36
C ARG A 108 6.54 -0.60 -4.69
N LEU A 109 5.86 -0.44 -5.82
CA LEU A 109 4.84 -1.39 -6.26
C LEU A 109 5.43 -2.76 -6.64
N ASN A 110 6.58 -2.78 -7.32
CA ASN A 110 7.33 -4.02 -7.59
C ASN A 110 7.66 -4.76 -6.29
N GLN A 111 8.06 -4.02 -5.25
CA GLN A 111 8.37 -4.61 -3.96
C GLN A 111 7.13 -5.26 -3.31
N TRP A 112 5.97 -4.60 -3.39
CA TRP A 112 4.70 -5.15 -2.91
C TRP A 112 4.29 -6.42 -3.68
N GLU A 113 4.33 -6.38 -5.01
CA GLU A 113 4.00 -7.53 -5.85
C GLU A 113 4.91 -8.73 -5.56
N ASN A 114 6.22 -8.50 -5.43
CA ASN A 114 7.17 -9.55 -5.07
C ASN A 114 6.86 -10.16 -3.70
N LEU A 115 6.42 -9.34 -2.73
CA LEU A 115 6.03 -9.82 -1.41
C LEU A 115 4.76 -10.69 -1.49
N VAL A 116 3.75 -10.24 -2.24
CA VAL A 116 2.50 -10.99 -2.49
C VAL A 116 2.79 -12.33 -3.16
N VAL A 117 3.65 -12.35 -4.18
CA VAL A 117 4.07 -13.58 -4.84
C VAL A 117 4.79 -14.53 -3.87
N LEU A 118 5.71 -14.00 -3.05
CA LEU A 118 6.43 -14.79 -2.05
C LEU A 118 5.48 -15.39 -1.01
N ALA A 119 4.57 -14.58 -0.47
CA ALA A 119 3.57 -15.01 0.50
C ALA A 119 2.67 -16.10 -0.09
N ARG A 120 2.22 -15.92 -1.34
CA ARG A 120 1.42 -16.91 -2.06
C ARG A 120 2.15 -18.23 -2.25
N GLN A 121 3.43 -18.20 -2.65
CA GLN A 121 4.24 -19.41 -2.85
C GLN A 121 4.47 -20.19 -1.55
N GLN A 122 4.54 -19.49 -0.42
CA GLN A 122 4.79 -20.07 0.90
C GLN A 122 3.50 -20.31 1.70
N ASN A 123 2.33 -20.01 1.12
CA ASN A 123 1.04 -20.07 1.80
C ASN A 123 1.03 -19.28 3.12
N LEU A 124 1.61 -18.08 3.10
CA LEU A 124 1.67 -17.13 4.21
C LEU A 124 0.68 -15.99 4.01
N ALA A 125 0.23 -15.39 5.12
CA ALA A 125 -0.51 -14.14 5.10
C ALA A 125 0.44 -12.94 4.94
N ILE A 126 -0.06 -11.85 4.37
CA ILE A 126 0.59 -10.52 4.41
C ILE A 126 -0.15 -9.63 5.40
N VAL A 127 0.62 -8.90 6.20
CA VAL A 127 0.09 -7.86 7.08
C VAL A 127 0.43 -6.49 6.50
N CYS A 128 -0.58 -5.70 6.18
CA CYS A 128 -0.38 -4.26 5.96
C CYS A 128 -0.53 -3.57 7.32
N GLN A 129 0.53 -2.95 7.81
CA GLN A 129 0.59 -2.35 9.14
C GLN A 129 0.38 -0.84 9.05
N GLY A 130 -0.62 -0.35 9.77
CA GLY A 130 -0.72 1.04 10.18
C GLY A 130 0.16 1.35 11.40
N ASP A 131 0.32 2.64 11.72
CA ASP A 131 1.09 3.15 12.87
C ASP A 131 0.25 3.24 14.16
#